data_AF-A0A2H9PHK6-F1
#
_entry.id   AF-A0A2H9PHK6-F1
#
_cell.length_a   1.000
_cell.length_b   1.000
_cell.length_c   1.000
_cell.angle_alpha   90.00
_cell.angle_beta   90.00
_cell.angle_gamma   90.00
#
_symmetry.space_group_name_H-M   'P 1'
#
loop_
_entity.id
_entity.type
_entity.pdbx_description
1 polymer ?
#
loop_
_entity_poly.entity_id
_entity_poly.type
_entity_poly.pdbx_seq_one_letter_code
_entity_poly.pdbx_strand_id
1 'polypeptide(L)'
;MKIGYFYIVKKDQICMTSRILLKNENQIVLNEGYGYRIRATAKIMGAFVVVTIDWEHPNYGYFADAMLWYKSMNMRNWDVIPIVNWSYQYLKKESETKIALLKKFLKNYPEFKQFFNLEVSIWDNISFFCDEDG
;
A
#
# COMPACT_ATOMS: atom_id res chain seq x y z
N MET A 1 6.10 22.52 -19.61
CA MET A 1 5.33 21.51 -18.84
C MET A 1 4.67 22.23 -17.66
N LYS A 2 3.34 22.45 -17.69
CA LYS A 2 2.63 23.18 -16.63
C LYS A 2 2.13 22.19 -15.58
N ILE A 3 2.58 22.35 -14.34
CA ILE A 3 2.10 21.58 -13.19
C ILE A 3 0.84 22.30 -12.68
N GLY A 4 -0.32 21.66 -12.84
CA GLY A 4 -1.60 22.17 -12.34
C GLY A 4 -1.84 21.68 -10.91
N TYR A 5 -1.94 22.60 -9.95
CA TYR A 5 -2.45 22.32 -8.62
C TYR A 5 -3.97 22.47 -8.62
N PHE A 6 -4.70 21.40 -8.31
CA PHE A 6 -6.14 21.46 -8.11
C PHE A 6 -6.44 21.73 -6.63
N TYR A 7 -6.95 22.92 -6.32
CA TYR A 7 -7.54 23.22 -5.01
C TYR A 7 -9.07 23.16 -5.16
N ILE A 8 -9.71 22.20 -4.51
CA ILE A 8 -11.17 22.21 -4.33
C ILE A 8 -11.45 23.00 -3.05
N VAL A 9 -11.87 24.26 -3.21
CA VAL A 9 -12.30 25.11 -2.09
C VAL A 9 -13.79 24.85 -1.84
N LYS A 10 -14.12 23.99 -0.88
CA LYS A 10 -15.43 24.05 -0.20
C LYS A 10 -15.29 24.99 0.99
N LYS A 11 -16.03 26.10 0.97
CA LYS A 11 -16.21 26.99 2.12
C LYS A 11 -16.72 26.17 3.30
N ASP A 12 -16.12 26.39 4.47
CA ASP A 12 -16.54 25.92 5.80
C ASP A 12 -15.89 24.64 6.37
N GLN A 13 -14.62 24.36 6.07
CA GLN A 13 -13.78 23.57 7.01
C GLN A 13 -12.37 24.12 7.12
N ILE A 14 -11.98 24.38 8.37
CA ILE A 14 -10.64 24.74 8.79
C ILE A 14 -9.64 23.70 8.28
N CYS A 15 -8.55 24.21 7.71
CA CYS A 15 -7.48 23.53 7.01
C CYS A 15 -6.90 22.33 7.79
N MET A 16 -7.32 21.11 7.47
CA MET A 16 -6.47 19.93 7.68
C MET A 16 -5.58 19.81 6.45
N THR A 17 -4.29 20.08 6.59
CA THR A 17 -3.27 19.66 5.61
C THR A 17 -3.54 18.20 5.28
N SER A 18 -3.98 17.92 4.05
CA SER A 18 -4.38 16.58 3.66
C SER A 18 -3.19 15.64 3.84
N ARG A 19 -3.37 14.58 4.63
CA ARG A 19 -2.36 13.54 4.79
C ARG A 19 -1.97 12.92 3.44
N ILE A 20 -2.89 12.93 2.48
CA ILE A 20 -2.65 12.46 1.11
C ILE A 20 -1.89 13.53 0.32
N LEU A 21 -0.72 13.17 -0.20
CA LEU A 21 0.11 13.98 -1.10
C LEU A 21 -0.12 13.62 -2.57
N LEU A 22 -0.34 12.33 -2.85
CA LEU A 22 -0.63 11.82 -4.18
C LEU A 22 -1.58 10.63 -4.07
N LYS A 23 -2.55 10.57 -4.98
CA LYS A 23 -3.40 9.39 -5.16
C LYS A 23 -3.69 9.22 -6.65
N ASN A 24 -3.30 8.08 -7.20
CA ASN A 24 -3.73 7.62 -8.52
C ASN A 24 -4.04 6.13 -8.44
N GLU A 25 -4.31 5.52 -9.59
CA GLU A 25 -4.65 4.10 -9.71
C GLU A 25 -3.53 3.16 -9.22
N ASN A 26 -2.26 3.59 -9.32
CA ASN A 26 -1.09 2.75 -9.05
C ASN A 26 -0.48 2.98 -7.67
N GLN A 27 -0.68 4.15 -7.07
CA GLN A 27 -0.04 4.49 -5.80
C GLN A 27 -0.82 5.52 -4.97
N ILE A 28 -0.63 5.44 -3.66
CA ILE A 28 -0.98 6.50 -2.70
C ILE A 28 0.28 6.90 -1.94
N VAL A 29 0.54 8.20 -1.86
CA VAL A 29 1.62 8.77 -1.04
C VAL A 29 1.00 9.60 0.07
N LEU A 30 1.41 9.34 1.30
CA LEU A 30 0.98 10.06 2.50
C LEU A 30 2.15 10.84 3.12
N ASN A 31 1.83 11.97 3.74
CA ASN A 31 2.70 12.74 4.62
C ASN A 31 2.56 12.21 6.05
N GLU A 32 3.64 11.66 6.62
CA GLU A 32 3.67 11.18 8.01
C GLU A 32 4.10 12.26 9.00
N GLY A 33 4.37 13.48 8.52
CA GLY A 33 4.89 14.57 9.32
C GLY A 33 6.40 14.53 9.48
N TYR A 34 6.98 15.60 10.03
CA TYR A 34 8.44 15.73 10.25
C TYR A 34 9.29 15.46 8.99
N GLY A 35 8.72 15.71 7.81
CA GLY A 35 9.37 15.46 6.52
C GLY A 35 9.40 13.99 6.07
N TYR A 36 8.78 13.07 6.83
CA TYR A 36 8.61 11.69 6.41
C TYR A 36 7.43 11.52 5.45
N ARG A 37 7.58 10.62 4.49
CA ARG A 37 6.49 10.18 3.62
C ARG A 37 6.41 8.67 3.59
N ILE A 38 5.22 8.16 3.33
CA ILE A 38 4.98 6.73 3.13
C ILE A 38 4.22 6.54 1.82
N ARG A 39 4.62 5.56 1.03
CA ARG A 39 4.00 5.24 -0.25
C ARG A 39 3.49 3.81 -0.20
N ALA A 40 2.27 3.59 -0.67
CA ALA A 40 1.77 2.26 -0.95
C ALA A 40 1.56 2.09 -2.45
N THR A 41 2.00 0.94 -2.97
CA THR A 41 1.67 0.46 -4.32
C THR A 41 1.14 -0.96 -4.22
N ALA A 42 0.37 -1.40 -5.20
CA ALA A 42 -0.10 -2.77 -5.26
C ALA A 42 0.05 -3.34 -6.66
N LYS A 43 0.42 -4.62 -6.75
CA LYS A 43 0.60 -5.33 -8.01
C LYS A 43 0.15 -6.77 -7.86
N ILE A 44 -0.50 -7.28 -8.91
CA ILE A 44 -0.78 -8.71 -9.07
C ILE A 44 0.43 -9.32 -9.80
N MET A 45 0.97 -10.40 -9.23
CA MET A 45 2.14 -11.13 -9.73
C MET A 45 1.81 -12.62 -9.74
N GLY A 46 1.29 -13.10 -10.87
CA GLY A 46 0.77 -14.46 -11.00
C GLY A 46 -0.33 -14.74 -9.98
N ALA A 47 -0.14 -15.76 -9.15
CA ALA A 47 -1.09 -16.14 -8.10
C ALA A 47 -1.04 -15.27 -6.82
N PHE A 48 -0.25 -14.20 -6.80
CA PHE A 48 -0.05 -13.34 -5.63
C PHE A 48 -0.54 -11.91 -5.89
N VAL A 49 -1.18 -11.32 -4.89
CA VAL A 49 -1.27 -9.86 -4.74
C VAL A 49 -0.18 -9.43 -3.79
N VAL A 50 0.56 -8.40 -4.17
CA VAL A 50 1.63 -7.81 -3.37
C VAL A 50 1.34 -6.32 -3.19
N VAL A 51 1.37 -5.84 -1.96
CA VAL A 51 1.29 -4.42 -1.61
C VAL A 51 2.62 -4.01 -1.00
N THR A 52 3.38 -3.18 -1.70
CA THR A 52 4.63 -2.63 -1.15
C THR A 52 4.31 -1.37 -0.37
N ILE A 53 4.97 -1.22 0.76
CA ILE A 53 4.96 0.00 1.55
C ILE A 53 6.39 0.50 1.64
N ASP A 54 6.60 1.71 1.12
CA ASP A 54 7.89 2.37 1.08
C ASP A 54 7.85 3.57 2.03
N TRP A 55 9.00 3.95 2.57
CA TRP A 55 9.16 5.15 3.38
C TRP A 55 10.24 6.07 2.81
N GLU A 56 10.02 7.37 2.89
CA GLU A 56 11.01 8.40 2.54
C GLU A 56 11.43 9.11 3.83
N HIS A 57 12.71 9.00 4.19
CA HIS A 57 13.30 9.77 5.28
C HIS A 57 13.61 11.19 4.77
N PRO A 58 13.40 12.24 5.59
CA PRO A 58 13.68 13.63 5.22
C PRO A 58 15.13 13.93 4.79
N ASN A 59 16.07 13.02 5.04
CA ASN A 59 17.50 13.23 4.82
C ASN A 59 18.03 12.50 3.58
N TYR A 60 17.25 11.58 2.99
CA TYR A 60 17.72 10.73 1.90
C TYR A 60 17.11 11.08 0.55
N GLY A 61 15.88 11.63 0.53
CA GLY A 61 15.24 12.11 -0.70
C GLY A 61 14.81 11.01 -1.68
N TYR A 62 14.70 9.76 -1.22
CA TYR A 62 14.13 8.66 -2.00
C TYR A 62 13.28 7.73 -1.12
N PHE A 63 12.34 7.02 -1.75
CA PHE A 63 11.55 5.97 -1.11
C PHE A 63 12.34 4.67 -1.03
N ALA A 64 12.58 4.18 0.18
CA ALA A 64 13.15 2.86 0.44
C ALA A 64 12.06 1.88 0.89
N ASP A 65 12.29 0.58 0.74
CA ASP A 65 11.33 -0.44 1.16
C ASP A 65 11.17 -0.41 2.70
N ALA A 66 9.92 -0.36 3.18
CA ALA A 66 9.61 -0.38 4.61
C ALA A 66 8.98 -1.71 5.04
N MET A 67 8.00 -2.19 4.27
CA MET A 67 7.42 -3.53 4.44
C MET A 67 6.67 -3.97 3.19
N LEU A 68 6.43 -5.27 3.11
CA LEU A 68 5.64 -5.90 2.05
C LEU A 68 4.44 -6.61 2.68
N TRP A 69 3.25 -6.41 2.14
CA TRP A 69 2.13 -7.31 2.37
C TRP A 69 1.91 -8.19 1.15
N TYR A 70 1.60 -9.45 1.36
CA TYR A 70 1.30 -10.36 0.26
C TYR A 70 0.17 -11.31 0.61
N LYS A 71 -0.57 -11.72 -0.42
CA LYS A 71 -1.63 -12.73 -0.34
C LYS A 71 -1.63 -13.55 -1.60
N SER A 72 -1.49 -14.86 -1.48
CA SER A 72 -1.74 -15.77 -2.60
C SER A 72 -3.21 -16.17 -2.71
N MET A 73 -3.62 -16.66 -3.87
CA MET A 73 -4.94 -17.27 -4.07
C MET A 73 -5.25 -18.37 -3.05
N ASN A 74 -4.23 -19.12 -2.61
CA ASN A 74 -4.39 -20.23 -1.67
C ASN A 74 -4.33 -19.79 -0.19
N MET A 75 -4.06 -18.51 0.07
CA MET A 75 -3.98 -17.95 1.41
C MET A 75 -5.30 -17.28 1.82
N ARG A 76 -5.84 -17.72 2.96
CA ARG A 76 -7.03 -17.07 3.55
C ARG A 76 -6.75 -15.65 4.03
N ASN A 77 -5.52 -15.39 4.51
CA ASN A 77 -5.14 -14.14 5.14
C ASN A 77 -3.90 -13.55 4.47
N TRP A 78 -3.82 -12.23 4.46
CA TRP A 78 -2.60 -11.49 4.14
C TRP A 78 -1.49 -11.84 5.13
N ASP A 79 -0.25 -11.84 4.64
CA ASP A 79 0.95 -11.93 5.46
C ASP A 79 1.87 -10.74 5.17
N VAL A 80 2.86 -10.54 6.04
CA VAL A 80 3.71 -9.33 6.01
C VAL A 80 5.17 -9.67 6.20
N ILE A 81 6.02 -8.96 5.47
CA ILE A 81 7.49 -8.96 5.62
C ILE A 81 7.91 -7.55 6.01
N PRO A 82 8.19 -7.30 7.31
CA PRO A 82 8.75 -6.02 7.74
C PRO A 82 10.22 -5.94 7.34
N ILE A 83 10.67 -4.75 6.92
CA ILE A 83 12.07 -4.50 6.51
C ILE A 83 12.72 -3.51 7.46
N VAL A 84 11.97 -2.51 7.94
CA VAL A 84 12.48 -1.45 8.83
C VAL A 84 11.87 -1.52 10.22
N ASN A 85 12.62 -1.07 11.23
CA ASN A 85 12.30 -1.22 12.66
C ASN A 85 10.85 -0.85 13.04
N TRP A 86 10.32 0.28 12.55
CA TRP A 86 8.97 0.71 12.92
C TRP A 86 7.86 -0.23 12.37
N SER A 87 8.15 -0.97 11.31
CA SER A 87 7.19 -1.89 10.67
C SER A 87 7.05 -3.24 11.39
N TYR A 88 8.02 -3.63 12.23
CA TYR A 88 7.99 -4.88 12.99
C TYR A 88 6.82 -4.98 13.97
N GLN A 89 6.17 -3.86 14.31
CA GLN A 89 4.93 -3.86 15.10
C GLN A 89 3.75 -4.55 14.41
N TYR A 90 3.86 -4.83 13.11
CA TYR A 90 2.88 -5.57 12.31
C TYR A 90 3.29 -7.03 12.07
N LEU A 91 4.48 -7.44 12.53
CA LEU A 91 4.91 -8.82 12.47
C LEU A 91 4.11 -9.67 13.46
N LYS A 92 3.77 -10.89 13.05
CA LYS A 92 3.04 -11.82 13.92
C LYS A 92 3.84 -12.15 15.18
N LYS A 93 3.24 -11.87 16.34
CA LYS A 93 3.65 -12.39 17.65
C LYS A 93 2.77 -13.58 18.04
N GLU A 94 3.22 -14.40 19.00
CA GLU A 94 2.56 -15.66 19.38
C GLU A 94 1.06 -15.53 19.67
N SER A 95 0.60 -14.37 20.14
CA SER A 95 -0.80 -14.09 20.51
C SER A 95 -1.65 -13.38 19.44
N GLU A 96 -1.08 -12.94 18.31
CA GLU A 96 -1.80 -12.13 17.31
C GLU A 96 -2.15 -12.90 16.03
N THR A 97 -3.36 -12.68 15.50
CA THR A 97 -3.78 -13.23 14.20
C THR A 97 -3.37 -12.32 13.06
N LYS A 98 -3.11 -12.89 11.88
CA LYS A 98 -2.79 -12.12 10.65
C LYS A 98 -3.87 -11.07 10.30
N ILE A 99 -5.14 -11.41 10.55
CA ILE A 99 -6.27 -10.49 10.37
C ILE A 99 -6.18 -9.29 11.32
N ALA A 100 -5.83 -9.54 12.59
CA ALA A 100 -5.68 -8.45 13.58
C ALA A 100 -4.55 -7.50 13.20
N LEU A 101 -3.42 -8.03 12.70
CA LEU A 101 -2.28 -7.22 12.25
C LEU A 101 -2.63 -6.35 11.04
N LEU A 102 -3.33 -6.91 10.04
CA LEU A 102 -3.83 -6.13 8.91
C LEU A 102 -4.80 -5.04 9.37
N LYS A 103 -5.73 -5.37 10.28
CA LYS A 103 -6.66 -4.38 10.86
C LYS A 103 -5.92 -3.26 11.60
N LYS A 104 -4.87 -3.60 12.35
CA LYS A 104 -4.01 -2.63 13.04
C LYS A 104 -3.29 -1.72 12.04
N PHE A 105 -2.75 -2.29 10.95
CA PHE A 105 -2.13 -1.52 9.88
C PHE A 105 -3.13 -0.56 9.22
N LEU A 106 -4.29 -1.05 8.79
CA LEU A 106 -5.32 -0.25 8.14
C LEU A 106 -6.01 0.74 9.08
N LYS A 107 -5.93 0.55 10.39
CA LYS A 107 -6.34 1.58 11.36
C LYS A 107 -5.39 2.77 11.33
N ASN A 108 -4.09 2.54 11.16
CA ASN A 108 -3.07 3.59 11.08
C ASN A 108 -3.00 4.21 9.68
N TYR A 109 -3.33 3.43 8.64
CA TYR A 109 -3.26 3.81 7.23
C TYR A 109 -4.54 3.46 6.47
N PRO A 110 -5.70 4.04 6.85
CA PRO A 110 -6.98 3.71 6.23
C PRO A 110 -7.03 4.01 4.73
N GLU A 111 -6.24 4.97 4.25
CA GLU A 111 -6.15 5.37 2.86
C GLU A 111 -5.68 4.22 1.95
N PHE A 112 -4.87 3.30 2.48
CA PHE A 112 -4.31 2.16 1.75
C PHE A 112 -5.28 0.99 1.62
N LYS A 113 -6.45 1.02 2.27
CA LYS A 113 -7.42 -0.09 2.26
C LYS A 113 -7.77 -0.58 0.86
N GLN A 114 -7.82 0.32 -0.14
CA GLN A 114 -8.13 -0.04 -1.52
C GLN A 114 -7.19 -1.10 -2.11
N PHE A 115 -5.92 -1.12 -1.69
CA PHE A 115 -4.92 -2.06 -2.18
C PHE A 115 -5.09 -3.49 -1.63
N PHE A 116 -5.82 -3.65 -0.52
CA PHE A 116 -6.04 -4.95 0.12
C PHE A 116 -7.33 -5.64 -0.32
N ASN A 117 -8.11 -4.97 -1.18
CA ASN A 117 -9.33 -5.51 -1.80
C ASN A 117 -9.07 -6.05 -3.22
N LEU A 118 -7.83 -6.00 -3.71
CA LEU A 118 -7.48 -6.60 -4.98
C LEU A 118 -7.61 -8.13 -4.86
N GLU A 119 -8.35 -8.71 -5.78
CA GLU A 119 -8.52 -10.15 -5.90
C GLU A 119 -7.75 -10.65 -7.12
N VAL A 120 -7.12 -11.81 -7.01
CA VAL A 120 -6.55 -12.51 -8.16
C VAL A 120 -7.68 -13.35 -8.75
N SER A 121 -8.11 -13.08 -9.98
CA SER A 121 -9.01 -13.99 -10.67
C SER A 121 -8.19 -15.07 -11.39
N ILE A 122 -8.73 -16.29 -11.45
CA ILE A 122 -8.13 -17.39 -12.22
C ILE A 122 -8.02 -17.01 -13.71
N TRP A 123 -8.94 -16.18 -14.20
CA TRP A 123 -8.98 -15.73 -15.59
C TRP A 123 -7.86 -14.74 -15.94
N ASP A 124 -7.36 -13.97 -14.97
CA ASP A 124 -6.20 -13.08 -15.16
C ASP A 124 -4.88 -13.85 -15.38
N ASN A 125 -4.84 -15.12 -14.97
CA ASN A 125 -3.66 -15.98 -15.13
C ASN A 125 -3.73 -16.85 -16.39
N ILE A 126 -4.92 -17.08 -16.95
CA ILE A 126 -5.08 -17.91 -18.16
C ILE A 126 -4.69 -17.13 -19.42
N SER A 127 -4.88 -15.81 -19.45
CA SER A 127 -4.45 -14.97 -20.59
C SER A 127 -2.95 -14.96 -20.82
N PHE A 128 -2.13 -15.33 -19.82
CA PHE A 128 -0.67 -15.44 -19.98
C PHE A 128 -0.22 -16.79 -20.57
N PHE A 129 -1.08 -17.82 -20.50
CA PHE A 129 -0.76 -19.16 -20.99
C PHE A 129 -1.33 -19.46 -22.39
N CYS A 130 -2.16 -18.59 -22.95
CA CYS A 130 -2.82 -18.83 -24.23
C CYS A 130 -2.16 -18.13 -25.44
N ASP A 131 -1.05 -17.42 -25.26
CA ASP A 131 -0.40 -16.65 -26.34
C ASP A 131 0.85 -17.32 -26.96
N GLU A 132 1.13 -18.61 -26.66
CA GLU A 132 2.31 -19.32 -27.22
C GLU A 132 2.01 -20.39 -28.29
N ASP A 133 0.77 -20.51 -28.79
CA ASP A 133 0.44 -21.43 -29.90
C ASP A 133 -0.31 -20.71 -31.04
N GLY A 134 0.42 -19.94 -31.85
CA GLY A 134 -0.07 -19.32 -33.09
C GLY A 134 1.04 -19.12 -34.13
#